data_AF-A0A381ZE56-F1
#
_entry.id   AF-A0A381ZE56-F1
#
_cell.length_a   1.000
_cell.length_b   1.000
_cell.length_c   1.000
_cell.angle_alpha   90.00
_cell.angle_beta   90.00
_cell.angle_gamma   90.00
#
_symmetry.space_group_name_H-M   'P 1'
#
loop_
_entity.id
_entity.type
_entity.pdbx_description
1 polymer ?
#
loop_
_entity_poly.entity_id
_entity_poly.type
_entity_poly.pdbx_seq_one_letter_code
_entity_poly.pdbx_strand_id
1 'polypeptide(L)'
;VEEVVLKKWKLEEILEKYSPPNPPFNPRISDYDLPRAGFEDVGSIDLRILFGDYSAKDQNHGFFKGGTWTSIPLNLMYAAHAKGYRSLWQIKDKIEACLNKVDYKNRELIIYRTQGVANHGFSWDSIEIFSEKIVPVGN
;
A
#
# COMPACT_ATOMS: atom_id res chain seq x y z
N VAL A 1 0.52 8.03 -17.64
CA VAL A 1 1.15 7.00 -16.78
C VAL A 1 1.86 7.78 -15.69
N GLU A 2 1.33 7.78 -14.46
CA GLU A 2 2.06 8.42 -13.36
C GLU A 2 3.32 7.60 -13.09
N GLU A 3 4.46 8.26 -13.20
CA GLU A 3 5.78 7.67 -13.08
C GLU A 3 6.05 7.32 -11.62
N VAL A 4 6.33 6.04 -11.38
CA VAL A 4 6.88 5.55 -10.12
C VAL A 4 8.35 5.95 -10.06
N VAL A 5 8.69 6.81 -9.10
CA VAL A 5 10.02 7.44 -9.03
C VAL A 5 10.81 6.86 -7.87
N LEU A 6 12.03 6.40 -8.17
CA LEU A 6 13.04 6.05 -7.18
C LEU A 6 13.69 7.34 -6.66
N LYS A 7 13.43 7.69 -5.40
CA LYS A 7 14.04 8.88 -4.76
C LYS A 7 14.01 8.76 -3.24
N LYS A 8 14.71 9.67 -2.56
CA LYS A 8 14.52 9.89 -1.11
C LYS A 8 13.24 10.69 -0.89
N TRP A 9 12.33 10.18 -0.08
CA TRP A 9 11.03 10.79 0.16
C TRP A 9 11.02 11.58 1.47
N LYS A 10 10.33 12.73 1.46
CA LYS A 10 9.82 13.35 2.69
C LYS A 10 8.45 12.79 3.00
N LEU A 11 8.11 12.71 4.29
CA LEU A 11 6.80 12.21 4.71
C LEU A 11 5.67 13.08 4.12
N GLU A 12 5.85 14.39 4.17
CA GLU A 12 4.89 15.37 3.66
C GLU A 12 4.61 15.17 2.17
N GLU A 13 5.62 14.81 1.37
CA GLU A 13 5.44 14.52 -0.07
C GLU A 13 4.56 13.28 -0.27
N ILE A 14 4.75 12.24 0.54
CA ILE A 14 3.93 11.01 0.47
C ILE A 14 2.49 11.35 0.85
N LEU A 15 2.31 12.11 1.94
CA LEU A 15 0.98 12.48 2.44
C LEU A 15 0.25 13.40 1.46
N GLU A 16 0.91 14.40 0.88
CA GLU A 16 0.32 15.33 -0.09
C GLU A 16 -0.03 14.64 -1.41
N LYS A 17 0.84 13.75 -1.89
CA LYS A 17 0.62 13.01 -3.14
C LYS A 17 -0.55 12.04 -3.04
N TYR A 18 -0.72 11.37 -1.90
CA TYR A 18 -1.67 10.26 -1.77
C TYR A 18 -2.87 10.53 -0.85
N SER A 19 -3.00 11.74 -0.27
CA SER A 19 -4.21 12.17 0.44
C SER A 19 -5.17 12.93 -0.48
N PRO A 20 -6.49 12.84 -0.25
CA PRO A 20 -7.48 13.68 -0.92
C PRO A 20 -7.19 15.19 -0.76
N PRO A 21 -7.54 16.03 -1.76
CA PRO A 21 -8.38 15.73 -2.93
C PRO A 21 -7.66 14.97 -4.06
N ASN A 22 -6.37 14.69 -3.92
CA ASN A 22 -5.62 13.89 -4.89
C ASN A 22 -5.85 12.39 -4.66
N PRO A 23 -6.90 11.78 -5.26
CA PRO A 23 -6.62 10.50 -5.91
C PRO A 23 -7.48 10.25 -7.15
N PRO A 24 -6.91 10.30 -8.38
CA PRO A 24 -7.52 9.63 -9.53
C PRO A 24 -6.81 8.31 -9.87
N PHE A 25 -5.59 8.09 -9.39
CA PHE A 25 -4.78 6.97 -9.84
C PHE A 25 -4.83 5.81 -8.86
N ASN A 26 -5.38 4.70 -9.34
CA ASN A 26 -5.40 3.41 -8.65
C ASN A 26 -4.50 2.45 -9.44
N PRO A 27 -3.17 2.62 -9.39
CA PRO A 27 -2.31 1.63 -9.99
C PRO A 27 -2.45 0.35 -9.16
N ARG A 28 -2.81 -0.74 -9.81
CA ARG A 28 -2.56 -2.06 -9.25
C ARG A 28 -1.05 -2.27 -9.24
N ILE A 29 -0.54 -3.04 -8.28
CA ILE A 29 0.86 -3.52 -8.30
C ILE A 29 1.21 -4.13 -9.67
N SER A 30 0.24 -4.81 -10.30
CA SER A 30 0.36 -5.38 -11.64
C SER A 30 0.59 -4.35 -12.76
N ASP A 31 0.22 -3.09 -12.55
CA ASP A 31 0.30 -2.05 -13.59
C ASP A 31 1.74 -1.55 -13.78
N TYR A 32 2.61 -1.75 -12.79
CA TYR A 32 4.02 -1.38 -12.86
C TYR A 32 4.98 -2.55 -12.99
N ASP A 33 4.54 -3.76 -12.63
CA ASP A 33 5.34 -5.01 -12.65
C ASP A 33 6.79 -4.81 -12.12
N LEU A 34 6.91 -4.01 -11.04
CA LEU A 34 8.19 -3.56 -10.49
C LEU A 34 9.17 -4.71 -10.18
N PRO A 35 8.72 -5.87 -9.65
CA PRO A 35 9.59 -7.03 -9.51
C PRO A 35 10.18 -7.52 -10.84
N ARG A 36 9.40 -7.55 -11.94
CA ARG A 36 9.92 -7.91 -13.27
C ARG A 36 10.80 -6.81 -13.86
N ALA A 37 10.54 -5.55 -13.52
CA ALA A 37 11.41 -4.43 -13.87
C ALA A 37 12.72 -4.40 -13.05
N GLY A 38 12.93 -5.35 -12.14
CA GLY A 38 14.17 -5.50 -11.39
C GLY A 38 14.23 -4.69 -10.09
N PHE A 39 13.10 -4.25 -9.55
CA PHE A 39 13.03 -3.67 -8.20
C PHE A 39 12.76 -4.74 -7.14
N GLU A 40 13.20 -4.49 -5.91
CA GLU A 40 12.99 -5.36 -4.77
C GLU A 40 11.80 -4.84 -3.94
N ASP A 41 10.84 -5.71 -3.61
CA ASP A 41 9.78 -5.43 -2.65
C ASP A 41 10.39 -5.43 -1.24
N VAL A 42 10.34 -4.28 -0.56
CA VAL A 42 10.90 -4.11 0.78
C VAL A 42 9.83 -3.96 1.85
N GLY A 43 8.56 -3.97 1.47
CA GLY A 43 7.45 -3.98 2.40
C GLY A 43 6.22 -3.23 1.92
N SER A 44 5.14 -3.45 2.67
CA SER A 44 3.85 -2.79 2.46
C SER A 44 3.24 -2.33 3.77
N ILE A 45 2.42 -1.29 3.69
CA ILE A 45 1.69 -0.71 4.83
C ILE A 45 0.19 -0.83 4.54
N ASP A 46 -0.51 -1.68 5.27
CA ASP A 46 -1.97 -1.77 5.18
C ASP A 46 -2.62 -0.60 5.92
N LEU A 47 -3.11 0.38 5.15
CA LEU A 47 -3.67 1.62 5.70
C LEU A 47 -4.96 1.34 6.48
N ARG A 48 -5.70 0.29 6.14
CA ARG A 48 -6.94 -0.09 6.82
C ARG A 48 -6.67 -0.51 8.26
N ILE A 49 -5.55 -1.21 8.50
CA ILE A 49 -5.09 -1.54 9.85
C ILE A 49 -4.69 -0.26 10.60
N LEU A 50 -3.96 0.65 9.95
CA LEU A 50 -3.51 1.89 10.61
C LEU A 50 -4.69 2.79 11.01
N PHE A 51 -5.74 2.82 10.19
CA PHE A 51 -7.00 3.49 10.49
C PHE A 51 -7.90 2.75 11.49
N GLY A 52 -7.56 1.51 11.86
CA GLY A 52 -8.34 0.70 12.80
C GLY A 52 -9.63 0.13 12.22
N ASP A 53 -9.69 -0.05 10.90
CA ASP A 53 -10.86 -0.65 10.23
C ASP A 53 -11.03 -2.13 10.58
N TYR A 54 -9.91 -2.81 10.85
CA TYR A 54 -9.84 -4.15 11.42
C TYR A 54 -8.44 -4.37 12.02
N SER A 55 -8.29 -5.36 12.91
CA SER A 55 -7.02 -5.70 13.54
C SER A 55 -6.21 -6.67 12.68
N ALA A 56 -4.88 -6.72 12.86
CA ALA A 56 -4.03 -7.71 12.19
C ALA A 56 -4.45 -9.16 12.48
N LYS A 57 -5.16 -9.42 13.58
CA LYS A 57 -5.69 -10.74 13.92
C LYS A 57 -6.95 -11.10 13.12
N ASP A 58 -7.64 -10.08 12.61
CA ASP A 58 -8.77 -10.22 11.70
C ASP A 58 -8.31 -10.50 10.25
N GLN A 59 -6.99 -10.46 9.97
CA GLN A 59 -6.42 -10.92 8.68
C GLN A 59 -6.55 -12.45 8.49
N ASN A 60 -7.01 -13.21 9.50
CA ASN A 60 -7.28 -14.63 9.35
C ASN A 60 -8.50 -14.88 8.45
N HIS A 61 -8.17 -15.00 7.16
CA HIS A 61 -8.83 -15.79 6.13
C HIS A 61 -9.90 -15.12 5.24
N GLY A 62 -9.42 -14.34 4.27
CA GLY A 62 -9.89 -14.48 2.90
C GLY A 62 -9.04 -15.53 2.15
N PHE A 63 -9.04 -16.80 2.57
CA PHE A 63 -8.47 -17.88 1.75
C PHE A 63 -9.61 -18.64 1.07
N PHE A 64 -9.40 -18.96 -0.20
CA PHE A 64 -10.25 -19.87 -0.96
C PHE A 64 -10.07 -21.28 -0.38
N LYS A 65 -10.97 -21.73 0.50
CA LYS A 65 -10.96 -23.09 1.04
C LYS A 65 -12.20 -23.82 0.56
N GLY A 66 -12.02 -24.77 -0.36
CA GLY A 66 -13.11 -25.65 -0.81
C GLY A 66 -14.18 -25.00 -1.69
N GLY A 67 -13.90 -23.90 -2.39
CA GLY A 67 -14.83 -23.26 -3.33
C GLY A 67 -15.63 -22.08 -2.77
N THR A 68 -15.44 -21.72 -1.49
CA THR A 68 -16.18 -20.64 -0.83
C THR A 68 -15.21 -19.67 -0.15
N TRP A 69 -15.41 -18.37 -0.36
CA TRP A 69 -14.68 -17.32 0.34
C TRP A 69 -15.25 -17.16 1.76
N THR A 70 -14.43 -17.31 2.80
CA THR A 70 -14.82 -16.91 4.17
C THR A 70 -14.84 -15.38 4.25
N SER A 71 -15.98 -14.84 4.65
CA SER A 71 -16.40 -13.47 4.40
C SER A 71 -15.88 -12.49 5.45
N ILE A 72 -15.11 -11.48 5.01
CA ILE A 72 -15.11 -10.18 5.69
C ILE A 72 -16.55 -9.65 5.61
N PRO A 73 -17.16 -9.17 6.72
CA PRO A 73 -18.48 -8.57 6.67
C PRO A 73 -18.59 -7.51 5.56
N LEU A 74 -19.58 -7.65 4.67
CA LEU A 74 -19.81 -6.76 3.51
C LEU A 74 -19.86 -5.27 3.88
N ASN A 75 -20.33 -4.94 5.09
CA ASN A 75 -20.33 -3.58 5.61
C ASN A 75 -18.91 -3.02 5.85
N LEU A 76 -17.95 -3.85 6.28
CA LEU A 76 -16.54 -3.45 6.39
C LEU A 76 -15.87 -3.32 5.02
N MET A 77 -16.30 -4.16 4.07
CA MET A 77 -15.81 -4.20 2.68
C MET A 77 -16.14 -2.92 1.89
N TYR A 78 -17.39 -2.44 1.95
CA TYR A 78 -17.80 -1.19 1.29
C TYR A 78 -17.42 0.06 2.09
N ALA A 79 -17.36 -0.02 3.43
CA ALA A 79 -16.86 1.08 4.24
C ALA A 79 -15.39 1.40 3.91
N ALA A 80 -14.55 0.39 3.64
CA ALA A 80 -13.15 0.59 3.24
C ALA A 80 -13.01 1.43 1.94
N HIS A 81 -13.91 1.27 0.97
CA HIS A 81 -13.91 2.06 -0.27
C HIS A 81 -14.30 3.52 -0.03
N ALA A 82 -15.32 3.78 0.79
CA ALA A 82 -15.67 5.14 1.23
C ALA A 82 -14.55 5.78 2.07
N LYS A 83 -13.75 4.95 2.74
CA LYS A 83 -12.63 5.32 3.60
C LYS A 83 -11.29 5.52 2.88
N GLY A 84 -11.16 5.12 1.61
CA GLY A 84 -10.00 5.47 0.75
C GLY A 84 -9.88 6.99 0.53
N TYR A 85 -10.98 7.72 0.73
CA TYR A 85 -11.04 9.19 0.79
C TYR A 85 -10.64 9.78 2.15
N ARG A 86 -10.02 9.01 3.04
CA ARG A 86 -9.46 9.57 4.28
C ARG A 86 -8.10 10.17 4.01
N SER A 87 -7.88 11.32 4.63
CA SER A 87 -6.60 11.99 4.61
C SER A 87 -5.56 11.17 5.38
N LEU A 88 -4.44 10.81 4.74
CA LEU A 88 -3.34 10.08 5.37
C LEU A 88 -2.72 10.89 6.52
N TRP A 89 -2.90 12.22 6.51
CA TRP A 89 -2.50 13.11 7.59
C TRP A 89 -3.09 12.72 8.95
N GLN A 90 -4.26 12.06 8.98
CA GLN A 90 -4.89 11.59 10.23
C GLN A 90 -4.10 10.47 10.93
N ILE A 91 -3.29 9.75 10.17
CA ILE A 91 -2.46 8.64 10.65
C ILE A 91 -0.98 8.86 10.32
N LYS A 92 -0.56 10.13 10.17
CA LYS A 92 0.81 10.55 9.82
C LYS A 92 1.86 9.81 10.64
N ASP A 93 1.76 9.86 11.96
CA ASP A 93 2.77 9.31 12.86
C ASP A 93 2.87 7.78 12.73
N LYS A 94 1.74 7.11 12.47
CA LYS A 94 1.69 5.66 12.25
C LYS A 94 2.35 5.28 10.93
N ILE A 95 2.09 6.06 9.87
CA ILE A 95 2.74 5.87 8.56
C ILE A 95 4.25 6.09 8.71
N GLU A 96 4.68 7.16 9.36
CA GLU A 96 6.10 7.45 9.59
C GLU A 96 6.79 6.32 10.35
N ALA A 97 6.14 5.80 11.40
CA ALA A 97 6.67 4.67 12.17
C ALA A 97 6.85 3.41 11.31
N CYS A 98 5.97 3.14 10.35
CA CYS A 98 6.15 2.04 9.39
C CYS A 98 7.28 2.32 8.40
N LEU A 99 7.35 3.51 7.83
CA LEU A 99 8.38 3.89 6.85
C LEU A 99 9.79 3.94 7.47
N ASN A 100 9.92 4.32 8.75
CA ASN A 100 11.20 4.29 9.45
C ASN A 100 11.80 2.87 9.55
N LYS A 101 10.98 1.81 9.51
CA LYS A 101 11.47 0.41 9.53
C LYS A 101 12.25 0.04 8.28
N VAL A 102 12.05 0.76 7.18
CA VAL A 102 12.73 0.56 5.88
C VAL A 102 13.72 1.70 5.57
N ASP A 103 14.03 2.53 6.56
CA ASP A 103 14.98 3.65 6.47
C ASP A 103 14.69 4.63 5.30
N TYR A 104 13.40 4.96 5.11
CA TYR A 104 12.95 5.71 3.93
C TYR A 104 13.56 7.12 3.77
N LYS A 105 14.09 7.71 4.86
CA LYS A 105 14.71 9.05 4.83
C LYS A 105 16.10 9.03 4.18
N ASN A 106 16.80 7.90 4.29
CA ASN A 106 18.19 7.77 3.82
C ASN A 106 18.30 6.89 2.57
N ARG A 107 17.26 6.12 2.24
CA ARG A 107 17.21 5.21 1.10
C ARG A 107 16.40 5.79 -0.05
N GLU A 108 16.86 5.56 -1.28
CA GLU A 108 16.04 5.81 -2.46
C GLU A 108 15.02 4.69 -2.62
N LEU A 109 13.74 5.06 -2.61
CA LEU A 109 12.62 4.13 -2.64
C LEU A 109 11.59 4.59 -3.67
N ILE A 110 10.89 3.63 -4.25
CA ILE A 110 9.63 3.84 -4.92
C ILE A 110 8.55 3.63 -3.86
N ILE A 111 7.73 4.67 -3.61
CA ILE A 111 6.64 4.61 -2.65
C ILE A 111 5.36 5.05 -3.37
N TYR A 112 4.36 4.18 -3.41
CA TYR A 112 3.05 4.52 -3.95
C TYR A 112 1.90 3.87 -3.21
N ARG A 113 0.75 4.57 -3.19
CA ARG A 113 -0.49 4.05 -2.64
C ARG A 113 -1.27 3.30 -3.71
N THR A 114 -1.77 2.12 -3.37
CA THR A 114 -2.70 1.33 -4.20
C THR A 114 -3.98 1.08 -3.40
N GLN A 115 -5.14 1.26 -4.03
CA GLN A 115 -6.43 1.12 -3.33
C GLN A 115 -7.54 0.66 -4.28
N GLY A 116 -8.25 -0.42 -3.99
CA GLY A 116 -9.27 -0.90 -4.92
C GLY A 116 -10.28 -1.84 -4.32
N VAL A 117 -11.22 -2.25 -5.16
CA VAL A 117 -12.20 -3.30 -4.88
C VAL A 117 -12.22 -4.24 -6.07
N ALA A 118 -12.01 -5.53 -5.82
CA ALA A 118 -12.18 -6.59 -6.79
C ALA A 118 -13.66 -7.01 -6.85
N ASN A 119 -14.09 -7.48 -8.02
CA ASN A 119 -15.47 -7.93 -8.29
C ASN A 119 -15.96 -9.05 -7.36
N HIS A 120 -15.06 -9.74 -6.65
CA HIS A 120 -15.37 -10.80 -5.69
C HIS A 120 -15.38 -10.34 -4.23
N GLY A 121 -15.47 -9.03 -3.97
CA GLY A 121 -15.59 -8.50 -2.61
C GLY A 121 -14.27 -8.40 -1.84
N PHE A 122 -13.13 -8.35 -2.54
CA PHE A 122 -11.85 -8.06 -1.91
C PHE A 122 -11.53 -6.58 -2.11
N SER A 123 -11.42 -5.80 -1.03
CA SER A 123 -10.88 -4.44 -1.10
C SER A 123 -9.44 -4.39 -0.59
N TRP A 124 -8.69 -3.37 -0.98
CA TRP A 124 -7.37 -3.07 -0.45
C TRP A 124 -7.14 -1.56 -0.42
N ASP A 125 -6.27 -1.13 0.48
CA ASP A 125 -5.74 0.24 0.57
C ASP A 125 -4.40 0.16 1.29
N SER A 126 -3.31 0.27 0.52
CA SER A 126 -1.95 0.05 1.01
C SER A 126 -0.95 1.01 0.40
N ILE A 127 0.14 1.27 1.11
CA ILE A 127 1.36 1.86 0.56
C ILE A 127 2.32 0.72 0.26
N GLU A 128 2.77 0.64 -0.99
CA GLU A 128 3.77 -0.32 -1.46
C GLU A 128 5.13 0.38 -1.53
N ILE A 129 6.18 -0.34 -1.15
CA ILE A 129 7.52 0.18 -1.01
C ILE A 129 8.50 -0.74 -1.73
N PHE A 130 9.20 -0.17 -2.71
CA PHE A 130 10.23 -0.88 -3.47
C PHE A 130 11.55 -0.14 -3.41
N SER A 131 12.65 -0.88 -3.54
CA SER A 131 13.97 -0.31 -3.78
C SER A 131 14.56 -0.81 -5.09
N GLU A 132 15.64 -0.18 -5.52
CA GLU A 132 16.53 -0.80 -6.50
C GLU A 132 16.99 -2.18 -5.97
N LYS A 133 17.03 -3.18 -6.84
CA LYS A 133 17.60 -4.49 -6.50
C LYS A 133 19.11 -4.34 -6.45
N ILE A 134 19.70 -4.67 -5.32
CA ILE A 134 21.15 -4.78 -5.21
C ILE A 134 21.55 -6.01 -6.03
N VAL A 135 22.00 -5.81 -7.27
CA VAL A 135 22.71 -6.86 -8.00
C VAL A 135 24.10 -6.94 -7.38
N PRO A 136 24.51 -8.08 -6.80
CA PRO A 136 25.91 -8.23 -6.40
C PRO A 136 26.76 -8.00 -7.64
N VAL A 137 27.67 -7.03 -7.60
CA VAL A 137 28.68 -6.90 -8.65
C VAL A 137 29.56 -8.15 -8.53
N GLY A 138 29.28 -9.12 -9.39
CA GLY A 138 30.07 -10.33 -9.51
C GLY A 138 31.46 -9.97 -10.03
N ASN A 139 32.46 -10.48 -9.31
CA ASN A 139 33.89 -10.46 -9.64
C ASN A 139 34.20 -10.94 -11.06
#